data_AF-A0A7Y6Y4U7-F1
#
_entry.id   AF-A0A7Y6Y4U7-F1
#
_cell.length_a   1.000
_cell.length_b   1.000
_cell.length_c   1.000
_cell.angle_alpha   90.00
_cell.angle_beta   90.00
_cell.angle_gamma   90.00
#
_symmetry.space_group_name_H-M   'P 1'
#
loop_
_entity.id
_entity.type
_entity.pdbx_description
1 polymer ?
#
loop_
_entity_poly.entity_id
_entity_poly.type
_entity_poly.pdbx_seq_one_letter_code
_entity_poly.pdbx_strand_id
1 'polypeptide(L)'
;MNINEFYIKSWGEDKTFSGIVAFTDPHNKEVYSRKFYINFPESDFKEEQTVFNYFNDCLGTKLAVDIDVNNNDEVIDFKLEVDTFSDFGNNPKFEKYTIQLISTYPEKNKILSPIKNQPPYLIAFEPPFTSGNTRQYFNGVKNELDVFYEFEPPFEKYNFFLNNLLTYKGRLGNNTDDYFLISMYLDNKTYYGWIKFKLKVQDCEVEILDTYLNSVENERVSVN
;
A
#
# COMPACT_ATOMS: atom_id res chain seq x y z
N MET A 1 13.79 8.44 24.58
CA MET A 1 14.63 7.25 24.34
C MET A 1 14.52 6.93 22.87
N ASN A 2 15.62 6.92 22.13
CA ASN A 2 15.64 6.55 20.72
C ASN A 2 16.29 5.18 20.59
N ILE A 3 15.59 4.20 20.02
CA ILE A 3 16.11 2.85 19.84
C ILE A 3 16.94 2.86 18.55
N ASN A 4 18.22 2.55 18.67
CA ASN A 4 19.13 2.57 17.52
C ASN A 4 19.18 1.21 16.84
N GLU A 5 19.25 0.14 17.64
CA GLU A 5 19.39 -1.23 17.12
C GLU A 5 18.64 -2.21 18.03
N PHE A 6 18.09 -3.25 17.40
CA PHE A 6 17.33 -4.30 18.07
C PHE A 6 17.75 -5.66 17.51
N TYR A 7 18.32 -6.50 18.36
CA TYR A 7 18.80 -7.83 17.99
C TYR A 7 17.99 -8.90 18.70
N ILE A 8 17.34 -9.76 17.94
CA ILE A 8 16.61 -10.92 18.44
C ILE A 8 17.58 -12.10 18.48
N LYS A 9 17.78 -12.68 19.66
CA LYS A 9 18.63 -13.88 19.82
C LYS A 9 17.83 -15.16 19.66
N SER A 10 16.59 -15.18 20.18
CA SER A 10 15.73 -16.34 20.16
C SER A 10 14.26 -15.93 20.20
N TRP A 11 13.46 -16.53 19.32
CA TRP A 11 12.01 -16.62 19.41
C TRP A 11 11.67 -18.11 19.39
N GLY A 12 11.29 -18.66 20.53
CA GLY A 12 10.74 -20.01 20.61
C GLY A 12 9.23 -19.90 20.68
N GLU A 13 8.51 -20.76 19.96
CA GLU A 13 7.05 -20.89 20.04
C GLU A 13 6.62 -20.84 21.53
N ASP A 14 6.03 -19.70 21.89
CA ASP A 14 5.26 -19.40 23.10
C ASP A 14 5.92 -19.37 24.47
N LYS A 15 7.26 -19.27 24.62
CA LYS A 15 7.85 -19.25 25.99
C LYS A 15 8.94 -18.26 26.29
N THR A 16 9.65 -17.71 25.29
CA THR A 16 10.75 -16.80 25.60
C THR A 16 11.11 -15.91 24.41
N PHE A 17 11.16 -14.60 24.66
CA PHE A 17 11.73 -13.61 23.75
C PHE A 17 12.95 -12.95 24.39
N SER A 18 14.10 -13.07 23.74
CA SER A 18 15.35 -12.54 24.29
C SER A 18 16.20 -11.86 23.21
N GLY A 19 16.98 -10.88 23.64
CA GLY A 19 17.74 -10.07 22.72
C GLY A 19 18.55 -8.97 23.39
N ILE A 20 19.02 -8.05 22.57
CA ILE A 20 19.73 -6.85 22.99
C ILE A 20 19.02 -5.64 22.38
N VAL A 21 18.72 -4.65 23.21
CA VAL A 21 18.27 -3.34 22.75
C VAL A 21 19.40 -2.34 22.97
N ALA A 22 19.74 -1.58 21.93
CA ALA A 22 20.65 -0.46 22.01
C ALA A 22 19.86 0.85 21.89
N PHE A 23 20.08 1.79 22.80
CA PHE A 23 19.37 3.07 22.82
C PHE A 23 20.29 4.23 23.18
N THR A 24 19.98 5.40 22.65
CA THR A 24 20.62 6.65 23.06
C THR A 24 19.83 7.28 24.20
N ASP A 25 20.53 7.57 25.31
CA ASP A 25 19.95 8.31 26.41
C ASP A 25 19.74 9.79 25.99
N PRO A 26 18.51 10.31 26.14
CA PRO A 26 18.19 11.65 25.67
C PRO A 26 18.89 12.77 26.44
N HIS A 27 19.36 12.51 27.67
CA HIS A 27 19.98 13.47 28.57
C HIS A 27 21.48 13.63 28.34
N ASN A 28 22.22 12.53 28.15
CA ASN A 28 23.68 12.57 28.00
C ASN A 28 24.19 12.20 26.59
N LYS A 29 23.30 11.76 25.69
CA LYS A 29 23.60 11.34 24.31
C LYS A 29 24.52 10.12 24.19
N GLU A 30 24.78 9.42 25.28
CA GLU A 30 25.54 8.16 25.25
C GLU A 30 24.67 7.00 24.74
N VAL A 31 25.31 6.01 24.13
CA VAL A 31 24.67 4.78 23.67
C VAL A 31 24.83 3.71 24.73
N TYR A 32 23.70 3.18 25.18
CA TYR A 32 23.65 2.06 26.10
C TYR A 32 23.08 0.83 25.40
N SER A 33 23.54 -0.35 25.80
CA SER A 33 22.95 -1.62 25.37
C SER A 33 22.51 -2.43 26.57
N ARG A 34 21.33 -3.06 26.46
CA ARG A 34 20.77 -3.89 27.52
C ARG A 34 20.26 -5.20 26.94
N LYS A 35 20.68 -6.31 27.54
CA LYS A 35 20.08 -7.61 27.29
C LYS A 35 18.69 -7.64 27.91
N PHE A 36 17.71 -8.11 27.16
CA PHE A 36 16.38 -8.38 27.67
C PHE A 36 16.06 -9.86 27.56
N TYR A 37 15.21 -10.31 28.47
CA TYR A 37 14.68 -11.66 28.52
C TYR A 37 13.26 -11.56 29.05
N ILE A 38 12.29 -11.87 28.19
CA ILE A 38 10.86 -11.81 28.48
C ILE A 38 10.36 -13.25 28.38
N ASN A 39 9.78 -13.73 29.47
CA ASN A 39 9.08 -15.01 29.51
C ASN A 39 7.58 -14.70 29.36
N PHE A 40 6.93 -15.35 28.40
CA PHE A 40 5.48 -15.24 28.23
C PHE A 40 4.85 -16.44 28.93
N PRO A 41 4.23 -16.27 30.12
CA PRO A 41 3.44 -17.34 30.72
C PRO A 41 2.28 -17.74 29.80
N GLU A 42 1.78 -18.97 29.92
CA GLU A 42 0.62 -19.44 29.14
C GLU A 42 -0.62 -18.54 29.30
N SER A 43 -0.72 -17.79 30.40
CA SER A 43 -1.77 -16.78 30.61
C SER A 43 -1.65 -15.55 29.72
N ASP A 44 -0.45 -15.26 29.21
CA ASP A 44 -0.18 -14.15 28.30
C ASP A 44 -0.37 -14.58 26.85
N PHE A 45 -0.43 -15.89 26.59
CA PHE A 45 -0.77 -16.44 25.29
C PHE A 45 -2.26 -16.23 25.02
N LYS A 46 -2.56 -15.26 24.15
CA LYS A 46 -3.88 -15.09 23.56
C LYS A 46 -3.81 -15.56 22.12
N GLU A 47 -4.25 -16.79 21.88
CA GLU A 47 -4.54 -17.23 20.51
C GLU A 47 -5.86 -16.58 20.09
N GLU A 48 -5.77 -15.51 19.30
CA GLU A 48 -6.95 -15.05 18.59
C GLU A 48 -7.31 -16.15 17.59
N GLN A 49 -8.49 -16.76 17.75
CA GLN A 49 -9.03 -17.61 16.70
C GLN A 49 -9.28 -16.75 15.48
N THR A 50 -8.42 -16.90 14.51
CA THR A 50 -8.47 -16.11 13.30
C THR A 50 -8.88 -16.98 12.15
N VAL A 51 -10.03 -16.64 11.57
CA VAL A 51 -10.38 -17.11 10.23
C VAL A 51 -9.45 -16.36 9.29
N PHE A 52 -8.34 -16.98 8.90
CA PHE A 52 -7.50 -16.46 7.84
C PHE A 52 -8.20 -16.70 6.50
N ASN A 53 -8.05 -15.76 5.59
CA ASN A 53 -8.45 -15.93 4.19
C ASN A 53 -7.18 -15.99 3.35
N TYR A 54 -7.29 -16.40 2.10
CA TYR A 54 -6.20 -16.31 1.11
C TYR A 54 -6.44 -15.15 0.15
N PHE A 55 -5.38 -14.58 -0.43
CA PHE A 55 -5.47 -13.38 -1.25
C PHE A 55 -6.34 -13.64 -2.47
N ASN A 56 -6.13 -14.79 -3.10
CA ASN A 56 -6.86 -15.21 -4.29
C ASN A 56 -8.36 -15.43 -4.02
N ASP A 57 -8.70 -15.94 -2.84
CA ASP A 57 -10.09 -16.13 -2.42
C ASP A 57 -10.79 -14.81 -2.08
N CYS A 58 -10.03 -13.79 -1.68
CA CYS A 58 -10.55 -12.49 -1.26
C CYS A 58 -10.58 -11.46 -2.41
N LEU A 59 -9.41 -11.06 -2.91
CA LEU A 59 -9.23 -9.96 -3.87
C LEU A 59 -8.72 -10.44 -5.23
N GLY A 60 -8.04 -11.59 -5.31
CA GLY A 60 -7.36 -12.02 -6.54
C GLY A 60 -8.30 -12.21 -7.73
N THR A 61 -9.55 -12.63 -7.52
CA THR A 61 -10.55 -12.75 -8.61
C THR A 61 -11.22 -11.43 -8.99
N LYS A 62 -11.04 -10.37 -8.21
CA LYS A 62 -11.57 -9.02 -8.44
C LYS A 62 -10.58 -8.10 -9.14
N LEU A 63 -9.36 -8.59 -9.38
CA LEU A 63 -8.27 -7.94 -10.09
C LEU A 63 -7.83 -8.86 -11.25
N ALA A 64 -7.24 -8.35 -12.32
CA ALA A 64 -7.00 -6.94 -12.65
C ALA A 64 -8.27 -6.20 -13.09
N VAL A 65 -8.28 -4.88 -12.94
CA VAL A 65 -9.34 -4.01 -13.48
C VAL A 65 -8.74 -3.11 -14.57
N ASP A 66 -9.27 -3.24 -15.78
CA ASP A 66 -8.96 -2.39 -16.92
C ASP A 66 -9.76 -1.08 -16.83
N ILE A 67 -9.09 0.05 -17.09
CA ILE A 67 -9.64 1.40 -16.94
C ILE A 67 -9.44 2.18 -18.24
N ASP A 68 -10.53 2.38 -18.97
CA ASP A 68 -10.67 3.39 -20.03
C ASP A 68 -11.18 4.67 -19.36
N VAL A 69 -10.38 5.74 -19.37
CA VAL A 69 -10.71 6.98 -18.63
C VAL A 69 -11.53 7.93 -19.48
N ASN A 70 -11.29 7.93 -20.80
CA ASN A 70 -12.01 8.78 -21.74
C ASN A 70 -13.34 8.19 -22.21
N ASN A 71 -13.68 6.95 -21.82
CA ASN A 71 -14.96 6.25 -22.01
C ASN A 71 -15.49 6.32 -23.45
N ASN A 72 -14.60 6.44 -24.44
CA ASN A 72 -14.97 6.82 -25.81
C ASN A 72 -14.28 5.99 -26.90
N ASP A 73 -13.19 5.29 -26.59
CA ASP A 73 -12.39 4.61 -27.61
C ASP A 73 -12.09 3.13 -27.32
N GLU A 74 -12.57 2.58 -26.19
CA GLU A 74 -12.31 1.19 -25.77
C GLU A 74 -10.80 0.90 -25.58
N VAL A 75 -9.97 1.93 -25.45
CA VAL A 75 -8.54 1.80 -25.23
C VAL A 75 -8.27 1.89 -23.73
N ILE A 76 -7.62 0.86 -23.19
CA ILE A 76 -7.30 0.80 -21.76
C ILE A 76 -6.12 1.72 -21.44
N ASP A 77 -6.39 2.79 -20.70
CA ASP A 77 -5.40 3.80 -20.31
C ASP A 77 -4.56 3.40 -19.10
N PHE A 78 -5.23 2.81 -18.12
CA PHE A 78 -4.66 2.41 -16.84
C PHE A 78 -5.18 1.04 -16.44
N LYS A 79 -4.45 0.38 -15.54
CA LYS A 79 -4.89 -0.88 -14.95
C LYS A 79 -4.63 -0.88 -13.45
N LEU A 80 -5.58 -1.41 -12.70
CA LEU A 80 -5.38 -1.78 -11.30
C LEU A 80 -4.99 -3.26 -11.27
N GLU A 81 -3.72 -3.54 -10.99
CA GLU A 81 -3.14 -4.88 -11.09
C GLU A 81 -2.49 -5.33 -9.79
N VAL A 82 -2.14 -6.62 -9.75
CA VAL A 82 -1.40 -7.25 -8.67
C VAL A 82 -0.05 -7.71 -9.20
N ASP A 83 1.03 -7.22 -8.61
CA ASP A 83 2.36 -7.83 -8.78
C ASP A 83 2.58 -8.88 -7.69
N THR A 84 3.01 -10.07 -8.10
CA THR A 84 3.20 -11.22 -7.21
C THR A 84 4.66 -11.61 -7.17
N PHE A 85 5.20 -11.77 -5.96
CA PHE A 85 6.55 -12.21 -5.71
C PHE A 85 6.56 -13.37 -4.72
N SER A 86 7.24 -14.47 -5.06
CA SER A 86 7.40 -15.62 -4.17
C SER A 86 8.81 -15.65 -3.58
N ASP A 87 8.91 -15.70 -2.25
CA ASP A 87 10.17 -15.84 -1.53
C ASP A 87 10.35 -17.26 -1.01
N PHE A 88 10.93 -18.12 -1.85
CA PHE A 88 11.24 -19.50 -1.48
C PHE A 88 12.52 -19.65 -0.65
N GLY A 89 13.31 -18.58 -0.49
CA GLY A 89 14.61 -18.60 0.19
C GLY A 89 14.52 -18.31 1.69
N ASN A 90 13.43 -17.70 2.14
CA ASN A 90 13.17 -17.40 3.55
C ASN A 90 12.46 -18.55 4.29
N ASN A 91 12.57 -18.53 5.62
CA ASN A 91 11.81 -19.41 6.50
C ASN A 91 11.17 -18.54 7.62
N PRO A 92 9.85 -18.32 7.62
CA PRO A 92 8.86 -18.93 6.73
C PRO A 92 8.96 -18.42 5.28
N LYS A 93 8.58 -19.28 4.34
CA LYS A 93 8.34 -18.88 2.95
C LYS A 93 7.05 -18.09 2.86
N PHE A 94 6.99 -17.16 1.92
CA PHE A 94 5.79 -16.37 1.69
C PHE A 94 5.63 -15.96 0.23
N GLU A 95 4.40 -15.67 -0.13
CA GLU A 95 4.04 -14.92 -1.33
C GLU A 95 3.70 -13.47 -0.94
N LYS A 96 4.18 -12.53 -1.74
CA LYS A 96 3.93 -11.10 -1.59
C LYS A 96 3.06 -10.64 -2.76
N TYR A 97 1.89 -10.10 -2.46
CA TYR A 97 0.95 -9.54 -3.42
C TYR A 97 0.93 -8.02 -3.29
N THR A 98 1.14 -7.30 -4.38
CA THR A 98 1.23 -5.82 -4.38
C THR A 98 0.17 -5.25 -5.31
N ILE A 99 -0.87 -4.64 -4.75
CA ILE A 99 -1.91 -3.96 -5.55
C ILE A 99 -1.37 -2.61 -5.99
N GLN A 100 -1.38 -2.31 -7.29
CA GLN A 100 -0.84 -1.08 -7.83
C GLN A 100 -1.63 -0.56 -9.03
N LEU A 101 -1.68 0.78 -9.15
CA LEU A 101 -2.12 1.43 -10.38
C LEU A 101 -0.95 1.53 -11.35
N ILE A 102 -1.16 1.09 -12.58
CA ILE A 102 -0.19 1.19 -13.69
C ILE A 102 -0.80 1.92 -14.88
N SER A 103 0.03 2.66 -15.61
CA SER A 103 -0.32 3.28 -16.88
C SER A 103 0.02 2.31 -18.01
N THR A 104 -0.91 2.04 -18.92
CA THR A 104 -0.66 1.22 -20.13
C THR A 104 0.29 1.94 -21.09
N TYR A 105 0.31 3.28 -21.06
CA TYR A 105 1.15 4.13 -21.89
C TYR A 105 1.94 5.12 -21.03
N PRO A 106 2.98 4.70 -20.29
CA PRO A 106 3.64 5.54 -19.28
C PRO A 106 4.31 6.80 -19.85
N GLU A 107 4.65 6.80 -21.14
CA GLU A 107 5.19 7.97 -21.84
C GLU A 107 4.12 9.05 -22.13
N LYS A 108 2.84 8.66 -22.18
CA LYS A 108 1.69 9.53 -22.50
C LYS A 108 0.86 9.83 -21.26
N ASN A 109 0.48 8.78 -20.54
CA ASN A 109 -0.45 8.79 -19.43
C ASN A 109 0.32 8.69 -18.12
N LYS A 110 0.09 9.64 -17.22
CA LYS A 110 0.86 9.84 -15.99
C LYS A 110 -0.04 9.74 -14.77
N ILE A 111 0.50 9.16 -13.71
CA ILE A 111 -0.12 9.08 -12.39
C ILE A 111 0.48 10.19 -11.53
N LEU A 112 -0.36 11.15 -11.15
CA LEU A 112 0.08 12.36 -10.47
C LEU A 112 0.19 12.11 -8.97
N SER A 113 1.22 12.68 -8.37
CA SER A 113 1.42 12.67 -6.91
C SER A 113 1.47 14.10 -6.38
N PRO A 114 1.15 14.32 -5.08
CA PRO A 114 1.27 15.63 -4.46
C PRO A 114 2.69 16.18 -4.56
N ILE A 115 2.81 17.49 -4.78
CA ILE A 115 4.11 18.15 -4.73
C ILE A 115 4.58 18.17 -3.26
N LYS A 116 5.59 17.35 -2.96
CA LYS A 116 6.27 17.28 -1.66
C LYS A 116 7.78 17.30 -1.84
N ASN A 117 8.48 17.73 -0.78
CA ASN A 117 9.93 17.87 -0.78
C ASN A 117 10.68 16.56 -0.53
N GLN A 118 9.98 15.51 -0.08
CA GLN A 118 10.57 14.22 0.25
C GLN A 118 9.66 13.06 -0.16
N PRO A 119 10.22 11.98 -0.75
CA PRO A 119 9.49 10.74 -1.00
C PRO A 119 9.19 10.00 0.33
N PRO A 120 8.25 9.03 0.35
CA PRO A 120 7.48 8.54 -0.80
C PRO A 120 6.33 9.47 -1.21
N TYR A 121 6.08 9.57 -2.52
CA TYR A 121 4.97 10.34 -3.08
C TYR A 121 3.75 9.42 -3.26
N LEU A 122 2.76 9.58 -2.39
CA LEU A 122 1.51 8.82 -2.40
C LEU A 122 0.56 9.31 -3.51
N ILE A 123 -0.06 8.37 -4.24
CA ILE A 123 -0.92 8.65 -5.40
C ILE A 123 -2.43 8.55 -5.16
N ALA A 124 -2.86 8.11 -3.97
CA ALA A 124 -4.27 8.14 -3.57
C ALA A 124 -4.58 9.48 -2.89
N PHE A 125 -5.74 10.05 -3.19
CA PHE A 125 -6.21 11.35 -2.73
C PHE A 125 -7.59 11.21 -2.10
N GLU A 126 -7.82 11.94 -1.01
CA GLU A 126 -9.14 12.13 -0.40
C GLU A 126 -9.53 13.59 -0.65
N PRO A 127 -10.80 13.90 -0.95
CA PRO A 127 -11.28 15.27 -1.02
C PRO A 127 -11.04 16.05 0.29
N PRO A 128 -10.82 17.37 0.21
CA PRO A 128 -10.71 18.17 -1.01
C PRO A 128 -9.30 18.09 -1.63
N PHE A 129 -9.23 18.05 -2.97
CA PHE A 129 -7.96 18.07 -3.71
C PHE A 129 -8.04 18.84 -5.03
N THR A 130 -6.87 19.18 -5.59
CA THR A 130 -6.72 19.70 -6.95
C THR A 130 -5.49 19.12 -7.65
N SER A 131 -5.58 18.87 -8.96
CA SER A 131 -4.42 18.48 -9.76
C SER A 131 -3.41 19.60 -9.97
N GLY A 132 -3.73 20.85 -9.61
CA GLY A 132 -2.80 21.99 -9.69
C GLY A 132 -1.57 21.84 -8.79
N ASN A 133 -1.72 21.15 -7.65
CA ASN A 133 -0.64 20.91 -6.68
C ASN A 133 -0.01 19.52 -6.81
N THR A 134 0.00 18.97 -8.03
CA THR A 134 0.50 17.62 -8.31
C THR A 134 1.48 17.59 -9.47
N ARG A 135 2.35 16.58 -9.50
CA ARG A 135 3.27 16.30 -10.61
C ARG A 135 3.53 14.80 -10.73
N GLN A 136 4.01 14.36 -11.90
CA GLN A 136 4.64 13.05 -12.05
C GLN A 136 6.07 13.13 -11.52
N TYR A 137 6.46 12.17 -10.69
CA TYR A 137 7.86 11.93 -10.33
C TYR A 137 8.33 10.66 -11.05
N PHE A 138 9.56 10.66 -11.56
CA PHE A 138 10.13 9.47 -12.22
C PHE A 138 10.53 8.38 -11.22
N ASN A 139 10.90 8.77 -9.99
CA ASN A 139 11.34 7.88 -8.91
C ASN A 139 10.66 8.27 -7.59
N GLY A 140 10.48 7.28 -6.69
CA GLY A 140 9.96 7.50 -5.35
C GLY A 140 8.45 7.75 -5.28
N VAL A 141 7.74 7.59 -6.39
CA VAL A 141 6.27 7.45 -6.38
C VAL A 141 5.96 6.10 -5.77
N LYS A 142 5.11 6.10 -4.75
CA LYS A 142 4.59 4.87 -4.14
C LYS A 142 3.22 4.62 -4.76
N ASN A 143 3.23 3.89 -5.88
CA ASN A 143 2.03 3.52 -6.63
C ASN A 143 1.37 2.23 -6.12
N GLU A 144 2.03 1.54 -5.19
CA GLU A 144 1.48 0.43 -4.42
C GLU A 144 0.43 0.95 -3.44
N LEU A 145 -0.83 0.56 -3.64
CA LEU A 145 -1.93 0.84 -2.72
C LEU A 145 -1.78 0.04 -1.43
N ASP A 146 -1.53 -1.25 -1.58
CA ASP A 146 -1.39 -2.20 -0.48
C ASP A 146 -0.46 -3.36 -0.84
N VAL A 147 0.10 -3.98 0.18
CA VAL A 147 0.99 -5.14 0.08
C VAL A 147 0.49 -6.21 1.03
N PHE A 148 0.39 -7.45 0.57
CA PHE A 148 -0.01 -8.57 1.39
C PHE A 148 1.08 -9.62 1.40
N TYR A 149 1.24 -10.25 2.55
CA TYR A 149 2.14 -11.37 2.74
C TYR A 149 1.30 -12.58 3.12
N GLU A 150 1.51 -13.66 2.38
CA GLU A 150 0.82 -14.92 2.56
C GLU A 150 1.85 -16.01 2.82
N PHE A 151 1.89 -16.51 4.05
CA PHE A 151 2.84 -17.53 4.48
C PHE A 151 2.38 -18.93 4.10
N GLU A 152 3.34 -19.79 3.76
CA GLU A 152 3.13 -21.23 3.55
C GLU A 152 2.89 -21.98 4.88
N PRO A 153 2.30 -23.20 4.82
CA PRO A 153 2.21 -24.08 5.97
C PRO A 153 3.51 -24.25 6.76
N PRO A 154 3.47 -24.25 8.11
CA PRO A 154 2.30 -24.15 9.01
C PRO A 154 1.97 -22.72 9.50
N PHE A 155 2.40 -21.70 8.75
CA PHE A 155 2.33 -20.30 9.19
C PHE A 155 1.11 -19.54 8.65
N GLU A 156 0.16 -20.23 8.00
CA GLU A 156 -1.01 -19.61 7.35
C GLU A 156 -1.91 -18.89 8.36
N LYS A 157 -1.86 -19.32 9.63
CA LYS A 157 -2.55 -18.63 10.73
C LYS A 157 -2.11 -17.18 10.91
N TYR A 158 -0.99 -16.75 10.32
CA TYR A 158 -0.51 -15.37 10.37
C TYR A 158 -0.94 -14.53 9.14
N ASN A 159 -1.71 -15.09 8.21
CA ASN A 159 -2.20 -14.43 6.99
C ASN A 159 -3.39 -13.51 7.30
N PHE A 160 -3.17 -12.45 8.10
CA PHE A 160 -4.18 -11.44 8.37
C PHE A 160 -4.13 -10.35 7.31
N PHE A 161 -5.16 -10.26 6.47
CA PHE A 161 -5.25 -9.26 5.41
C PHE A 161 -5.29 -7.79 5.88
N LEU A 162 -5.16 -7.48 7.17
CA LEU A 162 -5.54 -6.17 7.68
C LEU A 162 -4.64 -5.51 8.69
N ASN A 163 -3.44 -6.01 8.89
CA ASN A 163 -2.49 -5.29 9.73
C ASN A 163 -1.16 -5.06 9.05
N ASN A 164 -1.19 -4.88 7.73
CA ASN A 164 -0.05 -4.25 7.10
C ASN A 164 -0.02 -2.75 7.45
N LEU A 165 0.81 -2.39 8.42
CA LEU A 165 1.12 -0.98 8.74
C LEU A 165 2.05 -0.35 7.71
N LEU A 166 2.56 -1.12 6.74
CA LEU A 166 3.53 -0.66 5.73
C LEU A 166 2.86 0.15 4.60
N THR A 167 1.53 0.22 4.55
CA THR A 167 0.72 0.80 3.46
C THR A 167 -0.47 1.60 3.99
N TYR A 168 -1.28 2.19 3.09
CA TYR A 168 -2.19 3.31 3.35
C TYR A 168 -3.45 2.96 4.16
N LYS A 169 -3.38 2.00 5.09
CA LYS A 169 -4.49 1.46 5.89
C LYS A 169 -5.39 2.53 6.51
N GLY A 170 -4.83 3.60 7.07
CA GLY A 170 -5.63 4.67 7.69
C GLY A 170 -6.45 5.51 6.70
N ARG A 171 -5.97 5.61 5.45
CA ARG A 171 -6.65 6.28 4.34
C ARG A 171 -7.68 5.35 3.72
N LEU A 172 -7.24 4.21 3.21
CA LEU A 172 -8.10 3.25 2.50
C LEU A 172 -9.15 2.58 3.41
N GLY A 173 -8.92 2.56 4.72
CA GLY A 173 -9.82 1.96 5.70
C GLY A 173 -10.88 2.90 6.25
N ASN A 174 -10.95 4.16 5.79
CA ASN A 174 -11.98 5.09 6.24
C ASN A 174 -13.18 5.11 5.28
N ASN A 175 -14.13 6.02 5.49
CA ASN A 175 -15.37 6.12 4.70
C ASN A 175 -15.34 7.29 3.70
N THR A 176 -14.18 7.90 3.48
CA THR A 176 -13.96 8.96 2.51
C THR A 176 -13.72 8.33 1.14
N ASP A 177 -14.15 9.01 0.09
CA ASP A 177 -13.87 8.57 -1.27
C ASP A 177 -12.38 8.73 -1.60
N ASP A 178 -11.80 7.69 -2.23
CA ASP A 178 -10.42 7.70 -2.69
C ASP A 178 -10.34 7.91 -4.21
N TYR A 179 -9.35 8.70 -4.63
CA TYR A 179 -9.14 9.07 -6.02
C TYR A 179 -7.67 8.91 -6.40
N PHE A 180 -7.42 8.48 -7.63
CA PHE A 180 -6.16 8.73 -8.32
C PHE A 180 -6.28 10.00 -9.13
N LEU A 181 -5.25 10.84 -9.11
CA LEU A 181 -5.13 11.95 -10.05
C LEU A 181 -4.25 11.53 -11.22
N ILE A 182 -4.72 11.80 -12.44
CA ILE A 182 -4.03 11.40 -13.67
C ILE A 182 -3.91 12.58 -14.63
N SER A 183 -2.97 12.46 -15.56
CA SER A 183 -2.98 13.26 -16.78
C SER A 183 -2.77 12.39 -18.00
N MET A 184 -3.52 12.64 -19.05
CA MET A 184 -3.44 11.91 -20.32
C MET A 184 -2.94 12.82 -21.43
N TYR A 185 -2.20 12.24 -22.38
CA TYR A 185 -1.73 12.94 -23.57
C TYR A 185 -2.45 12.43 -24.81
N LEU A 186 -3.43 13.21 -25.27
CA LEU A 186 -4.33 12.90 -26.38
C LEU A 186 -4.22 14.03 -27.42
N ASP A 187 -4.13 13.71 -28.72
CA ASP A 187 -4.09 14.70 -29.81
C ASP A 187 -3.08 15.84 -29.62
N ASN A 188 -1.88 15.50 -29.13
CA ASN A 188 -0.82 16.43 -28.76
C ASN A 188 -1.15 17.43 -27.64
N LYS A 189 -2.15 17.12 -26.82
CA LYS A 189 -2.64 17.97 -25.73
C LYS A 189 -2.67 17.17 -24.44
N THR A 190 -2.49 17.86 -23.32
CA THR A 190 -2.57 17.26 -21.99
C THR A 190 -3.94 17.55 -21.38
N TYR A 191 -4.58 16.51 -20.87
CA TYR A 191 -5.85 16.59 -20.14
C TYR A 191 -5.65 16.04 -18.73
N TYR A 192 -6.33 16.64 -17.75
CA TYR A 192 -6.27 16.21 -16.36
C TYR A 192 -7.57 15.51 -15.99
N GLY A 193 -7.45 14.48 -15.15
CA GLY A 193 -8.58 13.67 -14.75
C GLY A 193 -8.38 13.04 -13.38
N TRP A 194 -9.39 12.25 -13.00
CA TRP A 194 -9.34 11.43 -11.81
C TRP A 194 -10.00 10.07 -12.06
N ILE A 195 -9.58 9.07 -11.29
CA ILE A 195 -10.18 7.74 -11.23
C ILE A 195 -10.63 7.55 -9.78
N LYS A 196 -11.93 7.44 -9.55
CA LYS A 196 -12.51 7.19 -8.23
C LYS A 196 -12.53 5.70 -7.99
N PHE A 197 -12.02 5.25 -6.84
CA PHE A 197 -11.91 3.84 -6.52
C PHE A 197 -12.30 3.56 -5.08
N LYS A 198 -12.52 2.27 -4.79
CA LYS A 198 -12.76 1.75 -3.46
C LYS A 198 -11.89 0.53 -3.24
N LEU A 199 -11.16 0.49 -2.12
CA LEU A 199 -10.40 -0.68 -1.70
C LEU A 199 -10.64 -0.92 -0.20
N LYS A 200 -11.55 -1.85 0.10
CA LYS A 200 -11.83 -2.32 1.47
C LYS A 200 -11.40 -3.76 1.62
N VAL A 201 -10.15 -3.93 2.05
CA VAL A 201 -9.55 -5.25 2.20
C VAL A 201 -10.31 -6.13 3.21
N GLN A 202 -10.93 -5.55 4.24
CA GLN A 202 -11.68 -6.33 5.25
C GLN A 202 -12.91 -7.00 4.67
N ASP A 203 -13.50 -6.33 3.69
CA ASP A 203 -14.73 -6.74 3.03
C ASP A 203 -14.41 -7.44 1.69
N CYS A 204 -13.13 -7.73 1.44
CA CYS A 204 -12.62 -8.23 0.17
C CYS A 204 -13.09 -7.39 -1.02
N GLU A 205 -13.25 -6.08 -0.88
CA GLU A 205 -13.87 -5.22 -1.88
C GLU A 205 -12.82 -4.38 -2.60
N VAL A 206 -12.83 -4.43 -3.92
CA VAL A 206 -12.05 -3.56 -4.80
C VAL A 206 -12.89 -3.22 -6.02
N GLU A 207 -13.00 -1.93 -6.34
CA GLU A 207 -13.84 -1.46 -7.44
C GLU A 207 -13.36 -0.11 -7.96
N ILE A 208 -13.49 0.10 -9.27
CA ILE A 208 -13.40 1.43 -9.90
C ILE A 208 -14.83 1.97 -10.00
N LEU A 209 -15.10 3.06 -9.29
CA LEU A 209 -16.45 3.59 -9.13
C LEU A 209 -16.84 4.53 -10.27
N ASP A 210 -15.91 5.38 -10.69
CA ASP A 210 -16.15 6.38 -11.73
C ASP A 210 -14.82 6.91 -12.29
N THR A 211 -14.87 7.48 -13.50
CA THR A 211 -13.73 8.12 -14.15
C THR A 211 -14.13 9.48 -14.70
N TYR A 212 -13.19 10.43 -14.68
CA TYR A 212 -13.41 11.75 -15.24
C TYR A 212 -12.14 12.25 -15.92
N LEU A 213 -12.29 12.74 -17.15
CA LEU A 213 -11.27 13.49 -17.87
C LEU A 213 -11.84 14.85 -18.24
N ASN A 214 -11.11 15.91 -17.93
CA ASN A 214 -11.53 17.25 -18.32
C ASN A 214 -11.57 17.38 -19.85
N SER A 215 -12.61 18.00 -20.39
CA SER A 215 -12.76 18.24 -21.84
C SER A 215 -11.91 19.42 -22.33
N VAL A 216 -11.43 20.26 -21.43
CA VAL A 216 -10.58 21.41 -21.75
C VAL A 216 -9.11 21.05 -21.52
N GLU A 217 -8.29 21.30 -22.54
CA GLU A 217 -6.85 21.07 -22.47
C GLU A 217 -6.19 21.89 -21.36
N ASN A 218 -5.21 21.30 -20.67
CA ASN A 218 -4.43 21.89 -19.59
C ASN A 218 -5.22 22.40 -18.38
N GLU A 219 -6.55 22.29 -18.38
CA GLU A 219 -7.38 22.70 -17.26
C GLU A 219 -7.29 21.68 -16.13
N ARG A 220 -6.98 22.17 -14.92
CA ARG A 220 -6.81 21.33 -13.73
C ARG A 220 -8.17 20.87 -13.22
N VAL A 221 -8.17 19.73 -12.53
CA VAL A 221 -9.38 19.17 -11.89
C VAL A 221 -9.33 19.41 -10.39
N SER A 222 -10.50 19.52 -9.77
CA SER A 222 -10.66 19.60 -8.32
C SER A 222 -11.92 18.88 -7.87
N VAL A 223 -11.84 18.23 -6.73
CA VAL A 223 -12.98 17.61 -6.03
C VAL A 223 -13.01 18.19 -4.62
N ASN A 224 -14.20 18.59 -4.16
CA ASN A 224 -14.42 19.20 -2.85
C ASN A 224 -14.96 18.19 -1.85
#